data_AF-A0A978U3S5-F1
#
_entry.id   AF-A0A978U3S5-F1
#
_cell.length_a   1.000
_cell.length_b   1.000
_cell.length_c   1.000
_cell.angle_alpha   90.00
_cell.angle_beta   90.00
_cell.angle_gamma   90.00
#
_symmetry.space_group_name_H-M   'P 1'
#
loop_
_entity.id
_entity.type
_entity.pdbx_description
1 polymer ?
#
loop_
_entity_poly.entity_id
_entity_poly.type
_entity_poly.pdbx_seq_one_letter_code
_entity_poly.pdbx_strand_id
1 'polypeptide(L)'
;MNKRLSDRPFLAGDFYSIADIACYPWIVPYERQGQNLQDFPHLKRWFEAIQQRPATLRAYVKAEEFKAQQASVEESPSLLFNQSAATIKT
;
A
#
# COMPACT_ATOMS: atom_id res chain seq x y z
N MET A 1 3.50 -9.23 12.71
CA MET A 1 3.51 -7.81 13.16
C MET A 1 2.86 -7.58 14.52
N ASN A 2 1.72 -8.23 14.85
CA ASN A 2 1.01 -8.01 16.12
C ASN A 2 1.89 -8.04 17.38
N LYS A 3 2.73 -9.09 17.55
CA LYS A 3 3.68 -9.19 18.67
C LYS A 3 4.71 -8.05 18.72
N ARG A 4 5.16 -7.55 17.57
CA ARG A 4 6.13 -6.43 17.51
C ARG A 4 5.50 -5.12 17.98
N LEU A 5 4.18 -4.98 17.87
CA LEU A 5 3.43 -3.77 18.19
C LEU A 5 2.78 -3.82 19.59
N SER A 6 3.05 -4.87 20.38
CA SER A 6 2.43 -5.04 21.70
C SER A 6 2.97 -4.06 22.74
N ASP A 7 4.24 -3.66 22.61
CA ASP A 7 4.97 -2.82 23.56
C ASP A 7 5.33 -1.44 22.99
N ARG A 8 4.86 -1.11 21.78
CA ARG A 8 5.25 0.11 21.06
C ARG A 8 4.17 0.61 20.12
N PRO A 9 4.09 1.93 19.87
CA PRO A 9 3.08 2.49 19.00
C PRO A 9 3.33 2.21 17.51
N PHE A 10 4.60 2.17 17.08
CA PHE A 10 5.02 2.03 15.67
C PHE A 10 6.12 0.96 15.49
N LEU A 11 6.37 0.52 14.26
CA LEU A 11 7.27 -0.61 13.99
C LEU A 11 8.73 -0.37 14.44
N ALA A 12 9.18 0.89 14.32
CA ALA A 12 10.50 1.33 14.73
C ALA A 12 10.61 1.75 16.21
N GLY A 13 9.52 1.73 16.97
CA GLY A 13 9.49 2.19 18.36
C GLY A 13 8.44 3.28 18.57
N ASP A 14 8.85 4.39 19.18
CA ASP A 14 7.93 5.41 19.71
C ASP A 14 7.49 6.46 18.68
N PHE A 15 8.07 6.43 17.48
CA PHE A 15 7.81 7.41 16.43
C PHE A 15 7.44 6.73 15.11
N TYR A 16 6.63 7.43 14.32
CA TYR A 16 6.27 6.99 12.98
C TYR A 16 7.45 7.13 12.02
N SER A 17 7.74 6.07 11.28
CA SER A 17 8.95 5.95 10.47
C SER A 17 8.69 5.42 9.06
N ILE A 18 9.75 5.34 8.25
CA ILE A 18 9.69 4.71 6.93
C ILE A 18 9.28 3.23 6.99
N ALA A 19 9.53 2.54 8.11
CA ALA A 19 9.08 1.16 8.28
C ALA A 19 7.55 1.07 8.27
N ASP A 20 6.87 2.01 8.91
CA ASP A 20 5.41 2.07 8.94
C ASP A 20 4.83 2.39 7.57
N ILE A 21 5.45 3.35 6.86
CA ILE A 21 5.09 3.73 5.49
C ILE A 21 5.22 2.54 4.54
N ALA A 22 6.32 1.79 4.63
CA ALA A 22 6.60 0.67 3.75
C ALA A 22 5.71 -0.55 4.03
N CYS A 23 5.39 -0.81 5.30
CA CYS A 23 4.60 -1.98 5.68
C CYS A 23 3.08 -1.77 5.53
N TYR A 24 2.57 -0.55 5.74
CA TYR A 24 1.13 -0.27 5.73
C TYR A 24 0.39 -0.77 4.47
N PRO A 25 0.88 -0.51 3.24
CA PRO A 25 0.19 -0.94 2.01
C PRO A 25 -0.01 -2.46 1.90
N TRP A 26 0.89 -3.26 2.49
CA TRP A 26 0.78 -4.72 2.49
C TRP A 26 -0.37 -5.24 3.36
N ILE A 27 -0.79 -4.46 4.36
CA ILE A 27 -1.87 -4.81 5.28
C ILE A 27 -3.23 -4.32 4.78
N VAL A 28 -3.27 -3.27 3.95
CA VAL A 28 -4.51 -2.66 3.45
C VAL A 28 -5.49 -3.68 2.83
N PRO A 29 -5.08 -4.65 1.98
CA PRO A 29 -6.00 -5.63 1.40
C PRO A 29 -6.26 -6.84 2.33
N TYR A 30 -6.19 -6.70 3.66
CA TYR A 30 -6.36 -7.81 4.62
C TYR A 30 -7.69 -8.57 4.44
N GLU A 31 -8.80 -7.87 4.15
CA GLU A 31 -10.10 -8.50 3.92
C GLU A 31 -10.07 -9.41 2.69
N ARG A 32 -9.45 -8.94 1.60
CA ARG A 32 -9.28 -9.72 0.36
C ARG A 32 -8.34 -10.90 0.54
N GLN A 33 -7.47 -10.86 1.55
CA GLN A 33 -6.58 -11.95 1.96
C GLN A 33 -7.24 -12.90 2.97
N GLY A 34 -8.51 -12.69 3.31
CA GLY A 34 -9.23 -13.53 4.27
C GLY A 34 -8.73 -13.40 5.71
N GLN A 35 -8.07 -12.28 6.05
CA GLN A 35 -7.59 -12.02 7.40
C GLN A 35 -8.63 -11.23 8.19
N ASN A 36 -8.71 -11.48 9.50
CA ASN A 36 -9.53 -10.71 10.43
C ASN A 36 -8.62 -9.90 11.37
N LEU A 37 -8.65 -8.57 11.27
CA LEU A 37 -7.82 -7.70 12.12
C LEU A 37 -8.22 -7.75 13.61
N GLN A 38 -9.44 -8.18 13.94
CA GLN A 38 -9.87 -8.30 15.34
C GLN A 38 -9.04 -9.33 16.13
N ASP A 39 -8.49 -10.33 15.44
CA ASP A 39 -7.61 -11.34 16.05
C ASP A 39 -6.22 -10.76 16.42
N PHE A 40 -5.91 -9.55 15.94
CA PHE A 40 -4.62 -8.90 16.09
C PHE A 40 -4.78 -7.46 16.62
N PRO A 41 -5.13 -7.28 17.91
CA PRO A 41 -5.52 -5.98 18.45
C PRO A 41 -4.44 -4.89 18.31
N HIS A 42 -3.15 -5.24 18.46
CA HIS A 42 -2.06 -4.28 18.32
C HIS A 42 -1.81 -3.90 16.87
N LEU A 43 -1.98 -4.86 15.94
CA LEU A 43 -1.92 -4.60 14.50
C LEU A 43 -3.09 -3.72 14.07
N LYS A 44 -4.32 -4.02 14.54
CA LYS A 44 -5.52 -3.22 14.27
C LYS A 44 -5.34 -1.77 14.73
N ARG A 45 -4.90 -1.55 15.98
CA ARG A 45 -4.58 -0.21 16.51
C ARG A 45 -3.61 0.54 15.61
N TRP A 46 -2.50 -0.11 15.23
CA TRP A 46 -1.49 0.48 14.36
C TRP A 46 -2.04 0.81 12.97
N PHE A 47 -2.84 -0.10 12.38
CA PHE A 47 -3.44 0.07 11.06
C PHE A 47 -4.40 1.25 11.04
N GLU A 48 -5.32 1.31 12.01
CA GLU A 48 -6.30 2.41 12.16
C GLU A 48 -5.59 3.75 12.40
N ALA A 49 -4.56 3.77 13.25
CA ALA A 49 -3.78 4.98 13.50
C ALA A 49 -3.14 5.54 12.21
N ILE A 50 -2.64 4.68 11.33
CA ILE A 50 -2.03 5.12 10.05
C ILE A 50 -3.10 5.51 9.04
N GLN A 51 -4.21 4.76 8.97
CA GLN A 51 -5.34 5.04 8.08
C GLN A 51 -5.90 6.44 8.32
N GLN A 52 -6.02 6.86 9.58
CA GLN A 52 -6.57 8.16 9.96
C GLN A 52 -5.62 9.35 9.77
N ARG A 53 -4.37 9.13 9.37
CA ARG A 53 -3.43 10.24 9.16
C ARG A 53 -3.87 11.09 7.96
N PRO A 54 -3.84 12.43 8.06
CA PRO A 54 -4.19 13.31 6.94
C PRO A 54 -3.37 13.04 5.66
N ALA A 55 -2.10 12.67 5.81
CA ALA A 55 -1.24 12.34 4.67
C ALA A 55 -1.67 11.03 3.98
N THR A 56 -2.08 10.02 4.75
CA THR A 56 -2.58 8.74 4.23
C THR A 56 -3.87 8.96 3.46
N LEU A 57 -4.83 9.68 4.05
CA LEU A 57 -6.09 10.03 3.39
C LEU A 57 -5.86 10.75 2.06
N ARG A 58 -5.01 11.78 2.03
CA ARG A 58 -4.64 12.49 0.79
C ARG A 58 -4.00 11.57 -0.25
N ALA A 59 -3.16 10.63 0.17
CA ALA A 59 -2.53 9.68 -0.75
C ALA A 59 -3.56 8.77 -1.42
N TYR A 60 -4.57 8.28 -0.68
CA TYR A 60 -5.64 7.46 -1.26
C TYR A 60 -6.56 8.24 -2.18
N VAL A 61 -6.90 9.49 -1.84
CA VAL A 61 -7.66 10.37 -2.74
C VAL A 61 -6.94 10.49 -4.09
N LYS A 62 -5.63 10.79 -4.07
CA LYS A 62 -4.82 10.84 -5.30
C LYS A 62 -4.70 9.49 -6.00
N ALA A 63 -4.61 8.39 -5.27
CA ALA A 63 -4.51 7.06 -5.86
C ALA A 63 -5.76 6.71 -6.68
N GLU A 64 -6.95 7.12 -6.24
CA GLU A 64 -8.18 6.96 -7.02
C GLU A 64 -8.19 7.83 -8.29
N GLU A 65 -7.68 9.06 -8.22
CA GLU A 65 -7.48 9.92 -9.41
C GLU A 65 -6.57 9.24 -10.44
N PHE A 66 -5.47 8.62 -10.01
CA PHE A 66 -4.55 7.91 -10.90
C PHE A 66 -5.15 6.64 -11.49
N LYS A 67 -5.96 5.88 -10.72
CA LYS A 67 -6.66 4.70 -11.26
C LYS A 67 -7.62 5.09 -12.38
N ALA A 68 -8.31 6.22 -12.25
CA ALA A 68 -9.20 6.72 -13.29
C ALA A 68 -8.46 7.14 -14.58
N GLN A 69 -7.15 7.40 -14.49
CA GLN A 69 -6.29 7.83 -15.60
C GLN A 69 -5.46 6.68 -16.18
N GLN A 70 -5.69 5.42 -15.76
CA GLN A 70 -4.94 4.29 -16.30
C GLN A 70 -5.21 4.13 -17.80
N ALA A 71 -4.11 4.02 -18.57
CA ALA A 71 -4.15 3.70 -19.98
C ALA A 71 -4.85 2.36 -20.21
N SER A 72 -5.44 2.20 -21.39
CA SER A 72 -6.07 0.93 -21.75
C SER A 72 -5.07 -0.23 -21.71
N VAL A 73 -5.58 -1.45 -21.56
CA VAL A 73 -4.75 -2.68 -21.58
C VAL A 73 -3.97 -2.80 -22.89
N GLU A 74 -4.50 -2.25 -23.98
CA GLU A 74 -3.87 -2.26 -25.31
C GLU A 74 -2.72 -1.26 -25.42
N GLU A 75 -2.80 -0.10 -24.76
CA GLU A 75 -1.75 0.93 -24.75
C GLU A 75 -0.63 0.66 -23.73
N SER A 76 -0.93 -0.12 -22.69
CA SER A 76 -0.03 -0.39 -21.56
C SER A 76 1.32 -1.03 -21.96
N PRO A 77 1.40 -2.04 -22.85
CA PRO A 77 2.67 -2.64 -23.24
C PRO A 77 3.63 -1.65 -23.90
N SER A 78 3.13 -0.80 -24.80
CA SER A 78 3.95 0.20 -25.51
C SER A 78 4.52 1.25 -24.56
N LEU A 79 3.71 1.71 -23.59
CA LEU A 79 4.12 2.68 -22.58
C LEU A 79 5.15 2.13 -21.58
N LEU A 80 5.00 0.86 -21.16
CA LEU A 80 5.84 0.27 -20.12
C LEU A 80 7.20 -0.22 -20.63
N PHE A 81 7.23 -0.78 -21.85
CA PHE A 81 8.41 -1.46 -22.35
C PHE A 81 9.17 -0.65 -23.39
N ASN A 82 8.60 0.45 -23.90
CA ASN A 82 9.17 1.25 -25.00
C ASN A 82 9.68 0.37 -26.16
N GLN A 83 9.00 -0.74 -26.41
CA GLN A 83 9.37 -1.76 -27.38
C GLN A 83 8.21 -1.92 -28.37
N SER A 84 8.55 -2.00 -29.66
CA SER A 84 7.61 -2.29 -30.74
C SER A 84 8.08 -3.48 -31.56
N ALA A 85 7.21 -4.02 -32.42
CA ALA A 85 7.59 -5.10 -33.36
C ALA A 85 8.79 -4.73 -34.26
N ALA A 86 9.08 -3.43 -34.44
CA ALA A 86 10.27 -2.96 -35.14
C ALA A 86 11.57 -3.07 -34.31
N THR A 87 11.48 -3.09 -32.98
CA THR A 87 12.61 -3.17 -32.05
C THR A 87 13.11 -4.60 -31.81
N ILE A 88 12.30 -5.63 -32.13
CA ILE A 88 12.56 -7.04 -31.77
C ILE A 88 13.18 -7.86 -32.94
N LYS A 89 13.47 -7.27 -34.10
CA LYS A 89 14.09 -8.02 -35.21
C LYS A 89 15.56 -8.32 -34.91
N THR A 90 15.88 -9.59 -34.67
CA THR A 90 17.24 -10.16 -34.65
C THR A 90 17.43 -11.01 -35.90
#